data_AF-A0A382K4H4-F1
#
_entry.id   AF-A0A382K4H4-F1
#
_cell.length_a   1.000
_cell.length_b   1.000
_cell.length_c   1.000
_cell.angle_alpha   90.00
_cell.angle_beta   90.00
_cell.angle_gamma   90.00
#
_symmetry.space_group_name_H-M   'P 1'
#
loop_
_entity.id
_entity.type
_entity.pdbx_description
1 polymer ?
#
loop_
_entity_poly.entity_id
_entity_poly.type
_entity_poly.pdbx_seq_one_letter_code
_entity_poly.pdbx_strand_id
1 'polypeptide(L)'
;MTQTYEYFRNPQPDPSWKDTVDDFRRISGDLPGGYVECFSFVTPVIEMPIYLGWLLSRYSSLGGKTVQRKISDFLNLPVDFEAVVNCTGLDSRDLLGDNELYPIRGQIIRVRSDIKEMHLDQQHETLTYIVPRRNDMVLGGVAQDGNWNLEPTSKDRDFIFQKCSNIIPELEDAEIIEDLVGLRPGRTSV
;
A
#
# COMPACT_ATOMS: atom_id res chain seq x y z
N MET A 1 7.35 -7.90 13.76
CA MET A 1 7.13 -9.16 13.03
C MET A 1 5.66 -9.47 13.11
N THR A 2 5.07 -9.86 12.00
CA THR A 2 3.62 -9.98 11.80
C THR A 2 3.36 -11.26 11.02
N GLN A 3 2.52 -12.14 11.57
CA GLN A 3 2.04 -13.31 10.85
C GLN A 3 1.22 -12.83 9.65
N THR A 4 1.57 -13.29 8.46
CA THR A 4 0.98 -12.88 7.18
C THR A 4 0.31 -14.08 6.53
N TYR A 5 -0.85 -13.84 5.92
CA TYR A 5 -1.61 -14.78 5.12
C TYR A 5 -1.90 -14.15 3.76
N GLU A 6 -1.31 -14.68 2.70
CA GLU A 6 -1.56 -14.25 1.33
C GLU A 6 -2.42 -15.28 0.61
N TYR A 7 -3.61 -14.87 0.17
CA TYR A 7 -4.63 -15.75 -0.38
C TYR A 7 -4.67 -15.72 -1.91
N PHE A 8 -4.97 -16.88 -2.49
CA PHE A 8 -5.03 -17.07 -3.93
C PHE A 8 -6.27 -17.89 -4.34
N ARG A 9 -6.88 -17.50 -5.46
CA ARG A 9 -8.02 -18.22 -6.07
C ARG A 9 -7.61 -19.30 -7.06
N ASN A 10 -6.33 -19.37 -7.38
CA ASN A 10 -5.73 -20.41 -8.21
C ASN A 10 -4.44 -20.89 -7.54
N PRO A 11 -4.05 -22.18 -7.70
CA PRO A 11 -2.78 -22.68 -7.21
C PRO A 11 -1.60 -21.86 -7.76
N GLN A 12 -0.64 -21.56 -6.90
CA GLN A 12 0.55 -20.79 -7.22
C GLN A 12 1.81 -21.66 -7.20
N PRO A 13 2.80 -21.39 -8.06
CA PRO A 13 4.14 -21.95 -7.87
C PRO A 13 4.74 -21.45 -6.54
N ASP A 14 5.82 -22.08 -6.11
CA ASP A 14 6.62 -21.56 -5.00
C ASP A 14 7.15 -20.16 -5.35
N PRO A 15 6.99 -19.16 -4.46
CA PRO A 15 7.49 -17.82 -4.72
C PRO A 15 9.01 -17.79 -4.54
N SER A 16 9.69 -16.94 -5.32
CA SER A 16 11.16 -16.80 -5.29
C SER A 16 11.69 -16.32 -3.93
N TRP A 17 10.84 -15.71 -3.10
CA TRP A 17 11.19 -15.17 -1.79
C TRP A 17 10.88 -16.12 -0.63
N LYS A 18 10.39 -17.35 -0.88
CA LYS A 18 9.94 -18.27 0.18
C LYS A 18 11.02 -18.53 1.25
N ASP A 19 12.29 -18.59 0.84
CA ASP A 19 13.42 -18.91 1.71
C ASP A 19 14.01 -17.64 2.38
N THR A 20 13.50 -16.46 2.04
CA THR A 20 13.90 -15.17 2.63
C THR A 20 13.00 -14.75 3.79
N VAL A 21 11.82 -15.36 3.91
CA VAL A 21 10.85 -15.07 4.97
C VAL A 21 10.86 -16.18 6.03
N ASP A 22 10.55 -15.82 7.26
CA ASP A 22 10.45 -16.79 8.34
C ASP A 22 9.11 -17.55 8.24
N ASP A 23 9.14 -18.83 8.66
CA ASP A 23 7.97 -19.70 8.83
C ASP A 23 7.05 -19.84 7.60
N PHE A 24 7.62 -19.89 6.39
CA PHE A 24 6.82 -20.12 5.17
C PHE A 24 6.08 -21.47 5.20
N ARG A 25 4.77 -21.42 4.97
CA ARG A 25 3.87 -22.58 4.88
C ARG A 25 2.83 -22.37 3.79
N ARG A 26 2.42 -23.47 3.16
CA ARG A 26 1.31 -23.53 2.22
C ARG A 26 0.10 -24.16 2.90
N ILE A 27 -1.06 -23.51 2.76
CA ILE A 27 -2.33 -23.92 3.36
C ILE A 27 -3.36 -24.04 2.23
N SER A 28 -4.09 -25.16 2.19
CA SER A 28 -5.09 -25.43 1.13
C SER A 28 -6.44 -25.92 1.67
N GLY A 29 -6.61 -25.98 3.00
CA GLY A 29 -7.86 -26.38 3.66
C GLY A 29 -8.39 -25.25 4.55
N ASP A 30 -9.71 -25.24 4.77
CA ASP A 30 -10.41 -24.30 5.66
C ASP A 30 -10.13 -22.81 5.36
N LEU A 31 -10.07 -22.47 4.07
CA LEU A 31 -9.87 -21.09 3.61
C LEU A 31 -11.20 -20.34 3.45
N PRO A 32 -11.22 -19.01 3.69
CA PRO A 32 -12.44 -18.22 3.53
C PRO A 32 -12.85 -18.10 2.06
N GLY A 33 -14.16 -18.19 1.80
CA GLY A 33 -14.74 -17.89 0.49
C GLY A 33 -14.20 -18.76 -0.65
N GLY A 34 -13.86 -18.13 -1.77
CA GLY A 34 -13.39 -18.78 -3.00
C GLY A 34 -11.88 -18.97 -3.11
N TYR A 35 -11.12 -18.84 -2.02
CA TYR A 35 -9.68 -19.09 -2.04
C TYR A 35 -9.38 -20.59 -2.03
N VAL A 36 -8.41 -21.00 -2.83
CA VAL A 36 -7.98 -22.40 -2.96
C VAL A 36 -6.61 -22.64 -2.32
N GLU A 37 -5.89 -21.56 -2.03
CA GLU A 37 -4.56 -21.60 -1.47
C GLU A 37 -4.24 -20.35 -0.67
N CYS A 38 -3.42 -20.51 0.38
CA CYS A 38 -2.86 -19.43 1.17
C CYS A 38 -1.39 -19.70 1.47
N PHE A 39 -0.55 -18.69 1.30
CA PHE A 39 0.82 -18.67 1.84
C PHE A 39 0.82 -18.00 3.20
N SER A 40 1.37 -18.68 4.19
CA SER A 40 1.52 -18.18 5.56
C SER A 40 3.01 -17.99 5.83
N PHE A 41 3.41 -16.80 6.31
CA PHE A 41 4.81 -16.44 6.55
C PHE A 41 4.89 -15.21 7.46
N VAL A 42 6.07 -14.90 8.00
CA VAL A 42 6.25 -13.75 8.90
C VAL A 42 6.98 -12.61 8.20
N THR A 43 6.42 -11.39 8.30
CA THR A 43 7.00 -10.18 7.70
C THR A 43 6.98 -8.99 8.67
N PRO A 44 7.81 -7.95 8.44
CA PRO A 44 7.61 -6.66 9.09
C PRO A 44 6.48 -5.87 8.44
N VAL A 45 5.71 -5.15 9.25
CA VAL A 45 4.80 -4.09 8.78
C VAL A 45 5.46 -2.74 8.99
N ILE A 46 5.43 -1.88 7.96
CA ILE A 46 6.00 -0.53 8.03
C ILE A 46 4.88 0.50 8.17
N GLU A 47 4.93 1.27 9.25
CA GLU A 47 4.03 2.42 9.45
C GLU A 47 4.63 3.67 8.79
N MET A 48 4.09 4.06 7.62
CA MET A 48 4.66 5.10 6.78
C MET A 48 4.95 6.43 7.50
N PRO A 49 4.05 7.00 8.33
CA PRO A 49 4.35 8.26 9.01
C PRO A 49 5.57 8.18 9.93
N ILE A 50 5.76 7.04 10.61
CA ILE A 50 6.92 6.80 11.49
C ILE A 50 8.18 6.59 10.65
N TYR A 51 8.09 5.74 9.63
CA TYR A 51 9.25 5.37 8.82
C TYR A 51 9.79 6.54 8.00
N LEU A 52 8.92 7.35 7.40
CA LEU A 52 9.33 8.56 6.67
C LEU A 52 9.96 9.60 7.60
N GLY A 53 9.43 9.76 8.82
CA GLY A 53 10.05 10.62 9.84
C GLY A 53 11.44 10.14 10.26
N TRP A 54 11.63 8.82 10.38
CA TRP A 54 12.94 8.22 10.63
C TRP A 54 13.90 8.44 9.46
N LEU A 55 13.48 8.20 8.21
CA LEU A 55 14.29 8.43 7.00
C LEU A 55 14.74 9.89 6.89
N LEU A 56 13.84 10.83 7.14
CA LEU A 56 14.16 12.26 7.15
C LEU A 56 15.19 12.60 8.23
N SER A 57 15.01 12.05 9.44
CA SER A 57 15.95 12.25 10.55
C SER A 57 17.34 11.69 10.22
N ARG A 58 17.40 10.51 9.59
CA ARG A 58 18.65 9.91 9.11
C ARG A 58 19.31 10.78 8.05
N TYR A 59 18.57 11.24 7.06
CA TYR A 59 19.06 12.15 6.02
C TYR A 59 19.67 13.42 6.63
N SER A 60 18.98 14.08 7.56
CA SER A 60 19.49 15.27 8.25
C SER A 60 20.74 14.98 9.10
N SER A 61 20.80 13.84 9.78
CA SER A 61 21.98 13.45 10.58
C SER A 61 23.24 13.23 9.75
N LEU A 62 23.09 12.95 8.46
CA LEU A 62 24.18 12.80 7.50
C LEU A 62 24.54 14.13 6.79
N GLY A 63 23.99 15.25 7.25
CA GLY A 63 24.26 16.58 6.69
C GLY A 63 23.30 17.01 5.57
N GLY A 64 22.27 16.20 5.28
CA GLY A 64 21.22 16.52 4.33
C GLY A 64 20.44 17.77 4.75
N LYS A 65 20.07 18.61 3.77
CA LYS A 65 19.31 19.85 3.99
C LYS A 65 17.99 19.79 3.25
N THR A 66 16.90 20.08 3.94
CA THR A 66 15.57 20.13 3.35
C THR A 66 15.18 21.56 3.01
N VAL A 67 14.56 21.73 1.84
CA VAL A 67 13.98 23.00 1.40
C VAL A 67 12.59 22.71 0.87
N GLN A 68 11.57 23.32 1.47
CA GLN A 68 10.22 23.24 0.94
C GLN A 68 10.06 24.27 -0.18
N ARG A 69 9.86 23.80 -1.41
CA ARG A 69 9.70 24.64 -2.60
C ARG A 69 8.89 23.91 -3.66
N LYS A 70 8.06 24.64 -4.41
CA LYS A 70 7.45 24.14 -5.65
C LYS A 70 8.46 24.27 -6.79
N ILE A 71 8.76 23.16 -7.46
CA ILE A 71 9.58 23.13 -8.67
C ILE A 71 8.64 22.94 -9.85
N SER A 72 8.57 23.94 -10.73
CA SER A 72 7.77 23.89 -11.97
C SER A 72 8.60 23.56 -13.20
N ASP A 73 9.93 23.62 -13.09
CA ASP A 73 10.90 23.29 -14.14
C ASP A 73 12.27 23.07 -13.47
N PHE A 74 13.01 22.05 -13.89
CA PHE A 74 14.36 21.78 -13.40
C PHE A 74 15.40 22.82 -13.85
N LEU A 75 15.14 23.57 -14.93
CA LEU A 75 16.00 24.69 -15.34
C LEU A 75 16.05 25.81 -14.29
N ASN A 76 15.09 25.87 -13.37
CA ASN A 76 15.05 26.84 -12.28
C ASN A 76 15.79 26.37 -11.01
N LEU A 77 16.40 25.18 -11.03
CA LEU A 77 17.23 24.72 -9.93
C LEU A 77 18.56 25.48 -9.90
N PRO A 78 19.12 25.76 -8.70
CA PRO A 78 20.46 26.30 -8.55
C PRO A 78 21.50 25.54 -9.39
N VAL A 79 22.38 26.28 -10.07
CA VAL A 79 23.45 25.72 -10.91
C VAL A 79 24.52 24.95 -10.13
N ASP A 80 24.50 25.06 -8.79
CA ASP A 80 25.49 24.45 -7.90
C ASP A 80 25.27 22.93 -7.71
N PHE A 81 24.20 22.35 -8.27
CA PHE A 81 23.97 20.91 -8.20
C PHE A 81 24.65 20.18 -9.37
N GLU A 82 25.55 19.24 -9.05
CA GLU A 82 26.21 18.40 -10.08
C GLU A 82 25.26 17.37 -10.71
N ALA A 83 24.22 16.96 -9.99
CA ALA A 83 23.23 16.00 -10.45
C ALA A 83 21.87 16.23 -9.76
N VAL A 84 20.79 15.84 -10.44
CA VAL A 84 19.42 15.86 -9.93
C VAL A 84 18.84 14.45 -10.01
N VAL A 85 18.32 13.96 -8.87
CA VAL A 85 17.56 12.70 -8.82
C VAL A 85 16.09 13.06 -8.77
N ASN A 86 15.35 12.76 -9.84
CA ASN A 86 13.92 13.02 -9.92
C ASN A 86 13.12 11.93 -9.17
N CYS A 87 12.46 12.31 -8.07
CA CYS A 87 11.57 11.44 -7.30
C CYS A 87 10.17 12.05 -7.13
N THR A 88 9.67 12.82 -8.11
CA THR A 88 8.39 13.53 -7.99
C THR A 88 7.14 12.65 -8.21
N GLY A 89 7.32 11.36 -8.52
CA GLY A 89 6.22 10.42 -8.68
C GLY A 89 5.23 10.87 -9.75
N LEU A 90 3.94 10.94 -9.39
CA LEU A 90 2.87 11.28 -10.33
C LEU A 90 3.00 12.69 -10.93
N ASP A 91 3.63 13.62 -10.21
CA ASP A 91 3.85 15.00 -10.68
C ASP A 91 4.86 15.09 -11.84
N SER A 92 5.65 14.02 -12.11
CA SER A 92 6.49 13.95 -13.31
C SER A 92 5.67 14.03 -14.60
N ARG A 93 4.38 13.68 -14.55
CA ARG A 93 3.46 13.84 -15.69
C ARG A 93 3.44 15.30 -16.17
N ASP A 94 3.18 16.22 -15.25
CA ASP A 94 3.06 17.64 -15.57
C ASP A 94 4.43 18.33 -15.64
N LEU A 95 5.38 17.91 -14.78
CA LEU A 95 6.71 18.52 -14.70
C LEU A 95 7.60 18.20 -15.90
N LEU A 96 7.50 16.99 -16.47
CA LEU A 96 8.36 16.50 -17.55
C LEU A 96 7.58 16.09 -18.81
N GLY A 97 6.25 16.22 -18.81
CA GLY A 97 5.42 15.78 -19.92
C GLY A 97 5.39 14.26 -20.08
N ASP A 98 5.64 13.49 -19.01
CA ASP A 98 5.58 12.03 -19.07
C ASP A 98 4.12 11.56 -19.10
N ASN A 99 3.58 11.46 -20.32
CA ASN A 99 2.20 11.05 -20.57
C ASN A 99 1.94 9.55 -20.34
N GLU A 100 2.97 8.75 -20.05
CA GLU A 100 2.81 7.36 -19.64
C GLU A 100 2.39 7.23 -18.17
N LEU A 101 2.52 8.29 -17.38
CA LEU A 101 2.10 8.32 -15.98
C LEU A 101 0.58 8.51 -15.84
N TYR A 102 -0.03 7.68 -15.01
CA TYR A 102 -1.45 7.74 -14.67
C TYR A 102 -1.69 7.36 -13.20
N PRO A 103 -2.77 7.85 -12.57
CA PRO A 103 -3.07 7.51 -11.20
C PRO A 103 -3.72 6.13 -11.14
N ILE A 104 -3.38 5.36 -10.11
CA ILE A 104 -4.17 4.22 -9.67
C ILE A 104 -4.72 4.59 -8.30
N ARG A 105 -5.96 5.10 -8.27
CA ARG A 105 -6.60 5.54 -7.04
C ARG A 105 -6.81 4.34 -6.11
N GLY A 106 -6.45 4.53 -4.84
CA GLY A 106 -6.76 3.61 -3.76
C GLY A 106 -7.43 4.34 -2.62
N GLN A 107 -8.48 3.73 -2.10
CA GLN A 107 -9.10 4.10 -0.83
C GLN A 107 -8.74 3.03 0.22
N ILE A 108 -8.50 3.49 1.44
CA ILE A 108 -8.32 2.67 2.64
C ILE A 108 -9.22 3.19 3.75
N ILE A 109 -9.47 2.32 4.73
CA ILE A 109 -10.19 2.63 5.96
C ILE A 109 -9.24 2.32 7.10
N ARG A 110 -9.06 3.27 8.02
CA ARG A 110 -8.41 3.00 9.31
C ARG A 110 -9.49 2.65 10.32
N VAL A 111 -9.31 1.53 11.02
CA VAL A 111 -10.26 1.04 12.03
C VAL A 111 -9.55 0.70 13.33
N ARG A 112 -10.29 0.65 14.44
CA ARG A 112 -9.81 0.05 15.70
C ARG A 112 -9.97 -1.46 15.63
N SER A 113 -8.90 -2.18 15.93
CA SER A 113 -8.90 -3.64 16.04
C SER A 113 -7.70 -4.13 16.84
N ASP A 114 -7.90 -5.21 17.58
CA ASP A 114 -6.83 -5.92 18.31
C ASP A 114 -6.20 -7.05 17.50
N ILE A 115 -6.73 -7.37 16.30
CA ILE A 115 -6.17 -8.37 15.40
C ILE A 115 -4.73 -7.99 15.04
N LYS A 116 -3.82 -8.98 15.09
CA LYS A 116 -2.37 -8.80 14.87
C LYS A 116 -1.85 -9.49 13.62
N GLU A 117 -2.73 -10.13 12.87
CA GLU A 117 -2.38 -10.86 11.66
C GLU A 117 -2.61 -9.98 10.43
N MET A 118 -1.74 -10.13 9.43
CA MET A 118 -1.86 -9.47 8.13
C MET A 118 -2.48 -10.43 7.12
N HIS A 119 -3.46 -9.95 6.36
CA HIS A 119 -4.15 -10.75 5.34
C HIS A 119 -4.09 -10.02 4.02
N LEU A 120 -3.74 -10.71 2.93
CA LEU A 120 -3.47 -10.11 1.62
C LEU A 120 -4.16 -10.91 0.50
N ASP A 121 -4.76 -10.20 -0.44
CA ASP A 121 -5.09 -10.65 -1.79
C ASP A 121 -4.60 -9.54 -2.73
N GLN A 122 -3.51 -9.81 -3.45
CA GLN A 122 -2.81 -8.79 -4.24
C GLN A 122 -3.32 -8.69 -5.69
N GLN A 123 -4.38 -9.41 -6.05
CA GLN A 123 -4.92 -9.33 -7.41
C GLN A 123 -5.66 -8.02 -7.63
N HIS A 124 -5.40 -7.33 -8.74
CA HIS A 124 -5.89 -5.96 -8.99
C HIS A 124 -7.42 -5.82 -8.78
N GLU A 125 -8.21 -6.71 -9.36
CA GLU A 125 -9.69 -6.68 -9.31
C GLU A 125 -10.26 -6.98 -7.91
N THR A 126 -9.53 -7.75 -7.10
CA THR A 126 -9.97 -8.25 -5.81
C THR A 126 -9.13 -7.73 -4.64
N LEU A 127 -8.29 -6.73 -4.92
CA LEU A 127 -7.25 -6.21 -4.03
C LEU A 127 -7.76 -6.05 -2.60
N THR A 128 -7.27 -6.88 -1.69
CA THR A 128 -7.68 -6.85 -0.28
C THR A 128 -6.42 -6.89 0.57
N TYR A 129 -6.34 -6.01 1.56
CA TYR A 129 -5.30 -6.06 2.57
C TYR A 129 -5.84 -5.61 3.91
N ILE A 130 -5.59 -6.43 4.93
CA ILE A 130 -5.91 -6.18 6.32
C ILE A 130 -4.55 -6.09 7.01
N VAL A 131 -4.11 -4.87 7.35
CA VAL A 131 -2.75 -4.62 7.83
C VAL A 131 -2.78 -4.08 9.24
N PRO A 132 -2.34 -4.86 10.25
CA PRO A 132 -2.30 -4.42 11.62
C PRO A 132 -1.14 -3.44 11.81
N ARG A 133 -1.40 -2.30 12.45
CA ARG A 133 -0.40 -1.35 12.92
C ARG A 133 -0.37 -1.33 14.45
N ARG A 134 0.49 -0.51 15.03
CA ARG A 134 0.63 -0.42 16.49
C ARG A 134 -0.67 -0.01 17.21
N ASN A 135 -1.42 0.94 16.64
CA ASN A 135 -2.57 1.58 17.30
C ASN A 135 -3.88 1.50 16.51
N ASP A 136 -3.82 0.99 15.28
CA ASP A 136 -4.96 0.86 14.38
C ASP A 136 -4.74 -0.31 13.42
N MET A 137 -5.73 -0.55 12.56
CA MET A 137 -5.66 -1.47 11.45
C MET A 137 -6.06 -0.75 10.17
N VAL A 138 -5.38 -1.10 9.08
CA VAL A 138 -5.74 -0.62 7.74
C VAL A 138 -6.51 -1.71 7.03
N LEU A 139 -7.70 -1.35 6.58
CA LEU A 139 -8.48 -2.12 5.63
C LEU A 139 -8.33 -1.47 4.26
N GLY A 140 -7.95 -2.26 3.28
CA GLY A 140 -7.97 -1.85 1.90
C GLY A 140 -8.23 -3.03 0.97
N GLY A 141 -8.30 -2.81 -0.33
CA GLY A 141 -8.43 -1.49 -0.92
C GLY A 141 -9.22 -1.54 -2.20
N VAL A 142 -9.15 -0.44 -2.93
CA VAL A 142 -9.49 -0.40 -4.35
C VAL A 142 -8.25 -0.03 -5.16
N ALA A 143 -8.23 -0.46 -6.41
CA ALA A 143 -7.29 -0.02 -7.42
C ALA A 143 -8.13 0.44 -8.62
N GLN A 144 -8.13 1.74 -8.88
CA GLN A 144 -8.97 2.35 -9.91
C GLN A 144 -8.08 3.17 -10.85
N ASP A 145 -7.76 2.58 -11.99
CA ASP A 145 -6.90 3.18 -13.00
C ASP A 145 -7.52 4.46 -13.59
N GLY A 146 -6.69 5.49 -13.77
CA GLY A 146 -7.08 6.77 -14.37
C GLY A 146 -7.97 7.65 -13.51
N ASN A 147 -8.35 7.20 -12.30
CA ASN A 147 -9.19 7.98 -11.40
C ASN A 147 -8.35 8.99 -10.59
N TRP A 148 -8.61 10.28 -10.78
CA TRP A 148 -7.93 11.38 -10.09
C TRP A 148 -8.65 11.87 -8.83
N ASN A 149 -9.83 11.32 -8.51
CA ASN A 149 -10.64 11.79 -7.40
C ASN A 149 -9.97 11.49 -6.04
N LEU A 150 -9.76 12.52 -5.23
CA LEU A 150 -9.20 12.40 -3.88
C LEU A 150 -10.26 12.24 -2.79
N GLU A 151 -11.54 12.36 -3.13
CA GLU A 151 -12.62 12.21 -2.16
C GLU A 151 -12.92 10.72 -1.89
N PRO A 152 -13.04 10.31 -0.62
CA PRO A 152 -13.49 8.96 -0.29
C PRO A 152 -14.97 8.77 -0.69
N THR A 153 -15.34 7.55 -1.08
CA THR A 153 -16.72 7.21 -1.42
C THR A 153 -17.26 6.13 -0.48
N SER A 154 -18.56 6.19 -0.16
CA SER A 154 -19.22 5.14 0.61
C SER A 154 -19.24 3.82 -0.15
N LYS A 155 -19.42 3.87 -1.48
CA LYS A 155 -19.36 2.68 -2.34
C LYS A 155 -18.04 1.91 -2.19
N ASP A 156 -16.91 2.61 -2.21
CA ASP A 156 -15.60 1.97 -2.03
C ASP A 156 -15.42 1.49 -0.58
N ARG A 157 -15.94 2.25 0.39
CA ARG A 157 -15.91 1.85 1.81
C ARG A 157 -16.66 0.53 2.04
N ASP A 158 -17.90 0.45 1.57
CA ASP A 158 -18.76 -0.73 1.70
C ASP A 158 -18.12 -1.94 1.00
N PHE A 159 -17.51 -1.72 -0.18
CA PHE A 159 -16.80 -2.76 -0.91
C PHE A 159 -15.54 -3.25 -0.17
N ILE A 160 -14.78 -2.36 0.47
CA ILE A 160 -13.62 -2.72 1.28
C ILE A 160 -14.05 -3.53 2.50
N PHE A 161 -15.06 -3.08 3.24
CA PHE A 161 -15.60 -3.82 4.40
C PHE A 161 -16.07 -5.21 4.01
N GLN A 162 -16.89 -5.32 2.96
CA GLN A 162 -17.39 -6.62 2.50
C GLN A 162 -16.25 -7.61 2.23
N LYS A 163 -15.19 -7.19 1.54
CA LYS A 163 -14.05 -8.07 1.24
C LYS A 163 -13.25 -8.41 2.48
N CYS A 164 -13.01 -7.45 3.38
CA CYS A 164 -12.25 -7.69 4.60
C CYS A 164 -13.01 -8.61 5.56
N SER A 165 -14.31 -8.38 5.75
CA SER A 165 -15.18 -9.19 6.61
C SER A 165 -15.41 -10.61 6.07
N ASN A 166 -15.28 -10.82 4.75
CA ASN A 166 -15.26 -12.17 4.19
C ASN A 166 -14.02 -12.98 4.62
N ILE A 167 -12.91 -12.31 4.97
CA ILE A 167 -11.69 -12.96 5.46
C ILE A 167 -11.72 -13.04 7.00
N ILE A 168 -12.09 -11.94 7.66
CA ILE A 168 -12.18 -11.85 9.12
C ILE A 168 -13.55 -11.26 9.50
N PRO A 169 -14.55 -12.10 9.83
CA PRO A 169 -15.92 -11.65 10.12
C PRO A 169 -16.02 -10.58 11.22
N GLU A 170 -15.12 -10.60 12.21
CA GLU A 170 -15.07 -9.63 13.31
C GLU A 170 -14.87 -8.17 12.85
N LEU A 171 -14.44 -7.95 11.60
CA LEU A 171 -14.24 -6.62 11.05
C LEU A 171 -15.53 -5.94 10.55
N GLU A 172 -16.65 -6.67 10.45
CA GLU A 172 -17.94 -6.13 9.98
C GLU A 172 -18.39 -4.92 10.81
N ASP A 173 -18.20 -4.97 12.13
CA ASP A 173 -18.60 -3.93 13.08
C ASP A 173 -17.42 -3.10 13.62
N ALA A 174 -16.27 -3.12 12.93
CA ALA A 174 -15.07 -2.42 13.41
C ALA A 174 -15.29 -0.90 13.50
N GLU A 175 -14.86 -0.28 14.60
CA GLU A 175 -14.95 1.17 14.79
C GLU A 175 -14.06 1.90 13.77
N ILE A 176 -14.68 2.68 12.89
CA ILE A 176 -13.99 3.48 11.87
C ILE A 176 -13.32 4.68 12.54
N ILE A 177 -12.02 4.87 12.25
CA ILE A 177 -11.25 6.05 12.62
C ILE A 177 -11.39 7.10 11.50
N GLU A 178 -11.07 6.72 10.26
CA GLU A 178 -11.15 7.60 9.07
C GLU A 178 -11.06 6.82 7.76
N ASP A 179 -11.45 7.46 6.66
CA ASP A 179 -11.17 7.03 5.29
C ASP A 179 -10.09 7.90 4.67
N LEU A 180 -9.18 7.27 3.93
CA LEU A 180 -8.10 7.97 3.24
C LEU A 180 -8.04 7.52 1.78
N VAL A 181 -7.70 8.47 0.90
CA VAL A 181 -7.49 8.22 -0.53
C VAL A 181 -6.07 8.62 -0.91
N GLY A 182 -5.43 7.80 -1.74
CA GLY A 182 -4.14 8.09 -2.34
C GLY A 182 -4.11 7.69 -3.81
N LEU A 183 -3.24 8.34 -4.58
CA LEU A 183 -3.02 8.04 -6.00
C LEU A 183 -1.65 7.37 -6.15
N ARG A 184 -1.64 6.09 -6.52
CA ARG A 184 -0.37 5.41 -6.83
C ARG A 184 0.10 5.87 -8.22
N PRO A 185 1.40 6.19 -8.40
CA PRO A 185 1.93 6.58 -9.71
C PRO A 185 2.13 5.34 -10.60
N GLY A 186 1.10 4.98 -11.37
CA GLY A 186 1.21 3.95 -12.41
C GLY A 186 1.94 4.51 -13.64
N ARG A 187 2.71 3.67 -14.32
CA ARG A 187 3.39 3.99 -15.59
C ARG A 187 3.32 2.79 -16.51
N THR A 188 3.09 2.99 -17.80
CA THR A 188 2.92 1.87 -18.75
C THR A 188 4.21 1.10 -19.03
N SER A 189 5.38 1.70 -18.78
CA SER A 189 6.70 1.07 -18.91
C SER A 189 7.64 1.52 -17.78
N VAL A 190 8.67 0.72 -17.48
CA VAL A 190 9.77 1.06 -16.56
C VAL A 190 11.08 0.95 -17.32
#